data_AF-A0A1V2BA57-F1
#
_entry.id   AF-A0A1V2BA57-F1
#
_cell.length_a   1.000
_cell.length_b   1.000
_cell.length_c   1.000
_cell.angle_alpha   90.00
_cell.angle_beta   90.00
_cell.angle_gamma   90.00
#
_symmetry.space_group_name_H-M   'P 1'
#
loop_
_entity.id
_entity.type
_entity.pdbx_description
1 polymer ?
#
loop_
_entity_poly.entity_id
_entity_poly.type
_entity_poly.pdbx_seq_one_letter_code
_entity_poly.pdbx_strand_id
1 'polypeptide(L)'
;MNSSDYPIDPAVIAIATYLTQKLEEHFNRLDVKEAYDYGILPWKPTIPGTDKEITERIDSWVNLYQTPEEDLDGLKTELIELCKSFGLTIDSDLETKDFQAEMRQQLISLPVEQLLIRGVFGHEITQEDANENRKKTIGLLVDSLLNAGLYLAAKELGVPTNSKDDKSLSYIIAAYPELVDFSKRHYLGRNQMN
;
A
#
# COMPACT_ATOMS: atom_id res chain seq x y z
N MET A 1 24.71 -22.70 -4.67
CA MET A 1 23.85 -23.55 -5.54
C MET A 1 22.47 -22.95 -5.49
N ASN A 2 22.03 -22.31 -6.58
CA ASN A 2 20.77 -21.60 -6.67
C ASN A 2 19.62 -22.62 -6.76
N SER A 3 18.61 -22.46 -5.90
CA SER A 3 17.41 -23.29 -5.85
C SER A 3 16.25 -22.64 -6.59
N SER A 4 16.33 -22.47 -7.92
CA SER A 4 15.21 -21.85 -8.67
C SER A 4 14.97 -22.39 -10.08
N ASP A 5 15.20 -23.68 -10.33
CA ASP A 5 14.85 -24.33 -11.61
C ASP A 5 13.79 -25.43 -11.43
N TYR A 6 12.84 -25.25 -10.51
CA TYR A 6 11.60 -26.02 -10.57
C TYR A 6 10.67 -25.34 -11.58
N PRO A 7 10.19 -26.06 -12.63
CA PRO A 7 9.24 -25.48 -13.56
C PRO A 7 8.01 -25.03 -12.79
N ILE A 8 7.65 -23.75 -12.92
CA ILE A 8 6.42 -23.21 -12.36
C ILE A 8 5.27 -24.02 -12.98
N ASP A 9 4.43 -24.54 -12.11
CA ASP A 9 3.36 -25.42 -12.50
C ASP A 9 2.40 -24.78 -13.52
N PRO A 10 2.18 -25.36 -14.70
CA PRO A 10 1.28 -24.81 -15.71
C PRO A 10 -0.14 -24.53 -15.21
N ALA A 11 -0.64 -25.30 -14.24
CA ALA A 11 -1.93 -25.06 -13.62
C ALA A 11 -1.90 -23.81 -12.72
N VAL A 12 -0.80 -23.57 -11.99
CA VAL A 12 -0.63 -22.34 -11.20
C VAL A 12 -0.53 -21.13 -12.11
N ILE A 13 0.15 -21.24 -13.25
CA ILE A 13 0.20 -20.19 -14.28
C ILE A 13 -1.19 -19.87 -14.82
N ALA A 14 -2.02 -20.88 -15.09
CA ALA A 14 -3.39 -20.68 -15.58
C ALA A 14 -4.27 -19.98 -14.53
N ILE A 15 -4.18 -20.37 -13.25
CA ILE A 15 -4.90 -19.70 -12.16
C ILE A 15 -4.43 -18.25 -12.04
N ALA A 16 -3.12 -18.00 -11.99
CA ALA A 16 -2.55 -16.67 -11.88
C ALA A 16 -3.00 -15.77 -13.05
N THR A 17 -3.03 -16.30 -14.27
CA THR A 17 -3.50 -15.58 -15.46
C THR A 17 -4.96 -15.16 -15.33
N TYR A 18 -5.83 -16.07 -14.89
CA TYR A 18 -7.25 -15.75 -14.64
C TYR A 18 -7.42 -14.69 -13.55
N LEU A 19 -6.69 -14.83 -12.44
CA LEU A 19 -6.74 -13.87 -11.34
C LEU A 19 -6.25 -12.48 -11.77
N THR A 20 -5.14 -12.41 -12.50
CA THR A 20 -4.62 -11.17 -13.11
C THR A 20 -5.69 -10.51 -13.96
N GLN A 21 -6.34 -11.25 -14.87
CA GLN A 21 -7.40 -10.69 -15.72
C GLN A 21 -8.56 -10.13 -14.89
N LYS A 22 -9.00 -10.85 -13.85
CA LYS A 22 -10.11 -10.39 -13.00
C LYS A 22 -9.76 -9.16 -12.17
N LEU A 23 -8.52 -9.08 -11.68
CA LEU A 23 -8.02 -7.91 -10.98
C LEU A 23 -7.84 -6.73 -11.94
N GLU A 24 -7.40 -6.95 -13.18
CA GLU A 24 -7.36 -5.89 -14.19
C GLU A 24 -8.77 -5.34 -14.50
N GLU A 25 -9.76 -6.22 -14.66
CA GLU A 25 -11.17 -5.84 -14.83
C GLU A 25 -11.69 -5.03 -13.64
N HIS A 26 -11.33 -5.42 -12.41
CA HIS A 26 -11.69 -4.69 -11.19
C HIS A 26 -11.03 -3.30 -11.15
N PHE A 27 -9.72 -3.22 -11.37
CA PHE A 27 -8.96 -1.97 -11.35
C PHE A 27 -9.41 -0.98 -12.43
N ASN A 28 -9.91 -1.49 -13.57
CA ASN A 28 -10.51 -0.65 -14.62
C ASN A 28 -11.88 -0.06 -14.25
N ARG A 29 -12.52 -0.55 -13.20
CA ARG A 29 -13.84 -0.11 -12.74
C ARG A 29 -13.81 0.68 -11.43
N LEU A 30 -12.62 0.80 -10.83
CA LEU A 30 -12.43 1.64 -9.65
C LEU A 30 -12.86 3.07 -9.96
N ASP A 31 -13.45 3.72 -8.98
CA ASP A 31 -13.67 5.15 -9.10
C ASP A 31 -12.33 5.91 -9.04
N VAL A 32 -12.36 7.18 -9.46
CA VAL A 32 -11.15 8.00 -9.56
C VAL A 32 -10.43 8.13 -8.22
N LYS A 33 -11.18 8.22 -7.11
CA LYS A 33 -10.61 8.36 -5.77
C LYS A 33 -9.90 7.08 -5.36
N GLU A 34 -10.56 5.93 -5.49
CA GLU A 34 -9.97 4.62 -5.18
C GLU A 34 -8.72 4.37 -6.02
N ALA A 35 -8.78 4.69 -7.32
CA ALA A 35 -7.65 4.52 -8.21
C ALA A 35 -6.46 5.45 -7.87
N TYR A 36 -6.71 6.64 -7.31
CA TYR A 36 -5.66 7.47 -6.74
C TYR A 36 -5.10 6.90 -5.43
N ASP A 37 -5.94 6.35 -4.55
CA ASP A 37 -5.50 5.72 -3.29
C ASP A 37 -4.59 4.51 -3.57
N TYR A 38 -4.81 3.78 -4.67
CA TYR A 38 -3.92 2.71 -5.13
C TYR A 38 -2.67 3.19 -5.89
N GLY A 39 -2.55 4.49 -6.19
CA GLY A 39 -1.44 5.05 -6.96
C GLY A 39 -1.35 4.53 -8.41
N ILE A 40 -2.49 4.14 -8.99
CA ILE A 40 -2.59 3.54 -10.35
C ILE A 40 -3.08 4.52 -11.41
N LEU A 41 -3.32 5.77 -11.04
CA LEU A 41 -3.61 6.87 -11.96
C LEU A 41 -2.46 7.89 -11.92
N PRO A 42 -2.09 8.45 -13.07
CA PRO A 42 -1.16 9.57 -13.10
C PRO A 42 -1.77 10.74 -12.34
N TRP A 43 -0.94 11.35 -11.51
CA TRP A 43 -1.37 12.46 -10.68
C TRP A 43 -0.24 13.47 -10.53
N LYS A 44 -0.60 14.75 -10.61
CA LYS A 44 0.34 15.83 -10.38
C LYS A 44 -0.14 16.66 -9.19
N PRO A 45 0.70 16.88 -8.17
CA PRO A 45 0.34 17.75 -7.06
C PRO A 45 0.10 19.16 -7.57
N THR A 46 -0.97 19.78 -7.07
CA THR A 46 -1.30 21.17 -7.32
C THR A 46 -1.40 21.92 -6.00
N ILE A 47 -1.10 23.21 -6.05
CA ILE A 47 -1.31 24.11 -4.92
C ILE A 47 -2.82 24.17 -4.62
N PRO A 48 -3.26 23.92 -3.37
CA PRO A 48 -4.65 24.08 -2.99
C PRO A 48 -5.15 25.51 -3.21
N GLY A 49 -6.45 25.68 -3.46
CA GLY A 49 -7.03 26.95 -3.89
C GLY A 49 -7.29 27.93 -2.75
N THR A 50 -7.26 27.46 -1.49
CA THR A 50 -7.53 28.28 -0.31
C THR A 50 -6.57 27.99 0.84
N ASP A 51 -6.34 28.99 1.69
CA ASP A 51 -5.48 28.86 2.89
C ASP A 51 -5.98 27.77 3.84
N LYS A 52 -7.30 27.55 3.88
CA LYS A 52 -7.92 26.48 4.66
C LYS A 52 -7.49 25.11 4.14
N GLU A 53 -7.57 24.90 2.82
CA GLU A 53 -7.15 23.63 2.20
C GLU A 53 -5.63 23.41 2.35
N ILE A 54 -4.82 24.47 2.27
CA ILE A 54 -3.38 24.40 2.52
C ILE A 54 -3.12 23.91 3.95
N THR A 55 -3.79 24.52 4.94
CA THR A 55 -3.67 24.13 6.35
C THR A 55 -4.09 22.68 6.57
N GLU A 56 -5.23 22.26 6.00
CA GLU A 56 -5.72 20.88 6.11
C GLU A 56 -4.74 19.86 5.49
N ARG A 57 -4.07 20.22 4.39
CA ARG A 57 -3.05 19.36 3.77
C ARG A 57 -1.78 19.28 4.61
N ILE A 58 -1.30 20.39 5.17
CA ILE A 58 -0.17 20.40 6.10
C ILE A 58 -0.49 19.53 7.32
N ASP A 59 -1.67 19.69 7.90
CA ASP A 59 -2.11 18.90 9.05
C ASP A 59 -2.14 17.41 8.71
N SER A 60 -2.74 17.05 7.58
CA SER A 60 -2.79 15.65 7.12
C SER A 60 -1.39 15.08 6.94
N TRP A 61 -0.48 15.86 6.34
CA TRP A 61 0.90 15.44 6.08
C TRP A 61 1.73 15.27 7.36
N VAL A 62 1.61 16.18 8.33
CA VAL A 62 2.26 16.03 9.65
C VAL A 62 1.65 14.85 10.43
N ASN A 63 0.34 14.63 10.29
CA ASN A 63 -0.36 13.55 10.99
C ASN A 63 -0.09 12.16 10.41
N LEU A 64 0.46 12.02 9.19
CA LEU A 64 0.94 10.72 8.67
C LEU A 64 1.95 10.07 9.62
N TYR A 65 2.66 10.89 10.39
CA TYR A 65 3.63 10.48 11.38
C TYR A 65 3.02 10.38 12.80
N GLN A 66 1.72 10.17 12.93
CA GLN A 66 1.11 9.81 14.21
C GLN A 66 1.13 8.28 14.35
N THR A 67 2.16 7.75 15.00
CA THR A 67 2.20 6.34 15.40
C THR A 67 1.60 6.14 16.80
N PRO A 68 0.83 5.06 17.02
CA PRO A 68 0.45 4.65 18.37
C PRO A 68 1.68 4.08 19.09
N GLU A 69 2.30 4.93 19.93
CA GLU A 69 3.19 4.68 21.08
C GLU A 69 4.42 3.75 20.95
N GLU A 70 4.49 2.79 20.02
CA GLU A 70 5.51 1.73 20.04
C GLU A 70 6.88 2.11 19.43
N ASP A 71 7.00 3.23 18.70
CA ASP A 71 8.28 3.72 18.16
C ASP A 71 8.29 5.24 17.94
N LEU A 72 8.09 6.00 19.02
CA LEU A 72 8.07 7.47 18.96
C LEU A 72 9.47 8.06 18.71
N ASP A 73 10.54 7.40 19.17
CA ASP A 73 11.91 7.92 19.08
C ASP A 73 12.52 7.77 17.68
N GLY A 74 12.28 6.63 17.00
CA GLY A 74 12.71 6.43 15.62
C GLY A 74 12.01 7.41 14.67
N LEU A 75 10.69 7.55 14.83
CA LEU A 75 9.87 8.48 14.07
C LEU A 75 10.26 9.95 14.32
N LYS A 76 10.57 10.33 15.56
CA LYS A 76 11.06 11.68 15.88
C LYS A 76 12.39 11.99 15.17
N THR A 77 13.28 11.00 15.05
CA THR A 77 14.53 11.15 14.29
C THR A 77 14.27 11.42 12.82
N GLU A 78 13.38 10.66 12.18
CA GLU A 78 12.98 10.86 10.78
C GLU A 78 12.33 12.24 10.57
N LEU A 79 11.47 12.67 11.48
CA LEU A 79 10.84 14.00 11.45
C LEU A 79 11.87 15.13 11.58
N ILE A 80 12.89 14.96 12.42
CA ILE A 80 13.99 15.92 12.55
C ILE A 80 14.78 16.01 11.24
N GLU A 81 15.13 14.88 10.62
CA GLU A 81 15.83 14.86 9.33
C GLU A 81 14.98 15.49 8.23
N LEU A 82 13.69 15.23 8.23
CA LEU A 82 12.73 15.84 7.33
C LEU A 82 12.71 17.36 7.53
N CYS A 83 12.55 17.85 8.76
CA CYS A 83 12.61 19.28 9.08
C CYS A 83 13.90 19.95 8.60
N LYS A 84 15.06 19.30 8.81
CA LYS A 84 16.35 19.78 8.31
C LYS A 84 16.36 19.88 6.79
N SER A 85 15.80 18.90 6.09
CA SER A 85 15.70 18.96 4.63
C SER A 85 14.90 20.20 4.20
N PHE A 86 13.81 20.53 4.90
CA PHE A 86 12.97 21.73 4.68
C PHE A 86 13.62 23.04 5.13
N GLY A 87 14.80 22.99 5.76
CA GLY A 87 15.45 24.16 6.34
C GLY A 87 14.71 24.70 7.58
N LEU A 88 13.84 23.89 8.17
CA LEU A 88 13.13 24.23 9.41
C LEU A 88 14.08 24.08 10.59
N THR A 89 13.99 25.02 11.53
CA THR A 89 14.79 25.03 12.75
C THR A 89 13.84 24.84 13.91
N ILE A 90 13.59 23.57 14.27
CA ILE A 90 12.71 23.19 15.38
C ILE A 90 13.60 22.61 16.47
N ASP A 91 13.30 22.93 17.72
CA ASP A 91 14.00 22.34 18.85
C ASP A 91 13.74 20.82 18.92
N SER A 92 14.81 20.03 18.72
CA SER A 92 14.75 18.57 18.75
C SER A 92 14.46 18.01 20.15
N ASP A 93 14.57 18.80 21.20
CA ASP A 93 14.34 18.36 22.58
C ASP A 93 12.85 18.41 22.96
N LEU A 94 11.99 19.02 22.14
CA LEU A 94 10.54 19.08 22.35
C LEU A 94 9.89 17.69 22.37
N GLU A 95 8.85 17.50 23.17
CA GLU A 95 8.00 16.31 23.06
C GLU A 95 7.40 16.21 21.66
N THR A 96 7.18 15.00 21.14
CA THR A 96 6.72 14.77 19.76
C THR A 96 5.49 15.59 19.38
N LYS A 97 4.54 15.79 20.31
CA LYS A 97 3.34 16.61 20.08
C LYS A 97 3.67 18.09 19.87
N ASP A 98 4.55 18.65 20.71
CA ASP A 98 4.99 20.04 20.62
C ASP A 98 5.88 20.25 19.40
N PHE A 99 6.77 19.29 19.12
CA PHE A 99 7.59 19.28 17.91
C PHE A 99 6.71 19.32 16.63
N GLN A 100 5.68 18.47 16.55
CA GLN A 100 4.73 18.48 15.45
C GLN A 100 3.91 19.79 15.38
N ALA A 101 3.55 20.37 16.52
CA ALA A 101 2.84 21.66 16.56
C ALA A 101 3.70 22.79 16.00
N GLU A 102 4.98 22.85 16.39
CA GLU A 102 5.93 23.81 15.85
C GLU A 102 6.20 23.56 14.36
N MET A 103 6.32 22.29 13.95
CA MET A 103 6.47 21.91 12.55
C MET A 103 5.31 22.44 11.70
N ARG A 104 4.06 22.29 12.17
CA ARG A 104 2.87 22.85 11.50
C ARG A 104 2.99 24.36 11.33
N GLN A 105 3.35 25.09 12.40
CA GLN A 105 3.48 26.54 12.34
C GLN A 105 4.57 26.98 11.35
N GLN A 106 5.72 26.33 11.35
CA GLN A 106 6.80 26.68 10.42
C GLN A 106 6.44 26.34 8.98
N LEU A 107 5.78 25.19 8.72
CA LEU A 107 5.31 24.83 7.37
C LEU A 107 4.29 25.83 6.83
N ILE A 108 3.34 26.29 7.65
CA ILE A 108 2.36 27.33 7.26
C ILE A 108 3.04 28.64 6.86
N SER A 109 4.21 28.93 7.43
CA SER A 109 4.97 30.16 7.11
C SER A 109 5.80 30.06 5.83
N LEU A 110 5.98 28.86 5.25
CA LEU A 110 6.74 28.67 4.03
C LEU A 110 5.95 29.13 2.80
N PRO A 111 6.64 29.61 1.73
CA PRO A 111 6.01 29.83 0.44
C PRO A 111 5.36 28.54 -0.09
N VAL A 112 4.16 28.67 -0.64
CA VAL A 112 3.34 27.52 -1.06
C VAL A 112 4.02 26.71 -2.18
N GLU A 113 4.81 27.36 -3.02
CA GLU A 113 5.64 26.72 -4.04
C GLU A 113 6.73 25.84 -3.43
N GLN A 114 7.30 26.24 -2.28
CA GLN A 114 8.25 25.38 -1.57
C GLN A 114 7.53 24.15 -1.01
N LEU A 115 6.36 24.31 -0.40
CA LEU A 115 5.56 23.18 0.10
C LEU A 115 5.23 22.18 -1.02
N LEU A 116 4.90 22.69 -2.22
CA LEU A 116 4.68 21.86 -3.41
C LEU A 116 5.94 21.08 -3.81
N ILE A 117 7.09 21.76 -3.95
CA ILE A 117 8.36 21.13 -4.36
C ILE A 117 8.80 20.06 -3.35
N ARG A 118 8.51 20.27 -2.06
CA ARG A 118 8.84 19.30 -1.01
C ARG A 118 7.81 18.18 -0.83
N GLY A 119 6.75 18.14 -1.64
CA GLY A 119 5.78 17.06 -1.62
C GLY A 119 4.78 17.10 -0.46
N VAL A 120 4.62 18.23 0.23
CA VAL A 120 3.63 18.38 1.32
C VAL A 120 2.21 18.14 0.81
N PHE A 121 1.96 18.52 -0.45
CA PHE A 121 0.66 18.29 -1.10
C PHE A 121 0.56 16.92 -1.78
N GLY A 122 1.63 16.11 -1.74
CA GLY A 122 1.79 14.82 -2.41
C GLY A 122 2.92 14.81 -3.44
N HIS A 123 3.32 13.62 -3.89
CA HIS A 123 4.33 13.43 -4.93
C HIS A 123 3.71 13.14 -6.29
N GLU A 124 4.31 13.68 -7.36
CA GLU A 124 3.88 13.36 -8.72
C GLU A 124 3.99 11.86 -8.98
N ILE A 125 2.93 11.28 -9.54
CA ILE A 125 2.88 9.92 -10.05
C ILE A 125 2.83 10.04 -11.57
N THR A 126 3.91 9.64 -12.24
CA THR A 126 3.93 9.66 -13.70
C THR A 126 3.05 8.54 -14.27
N GLN A 127 2.77 8.60 -15.57
CA GLN A 127 2.05 7.51 -16.24
C GLN A 127 2.81 6.18 -16.17
N GLU A 128 4.14 6.23 -16.18
CA GLU A 128 5.00 5.05 -16.04
C GLU A 128 4.88 4.46 -14.63
N ASP A 129 5.04 5.29 -13.59
CA ASP A 129 4.89 4.86 -12.19
C ASP A 129 3.49 4.30 -11.92
N ALA A 130 2.44 4.94 -12.44
CA ALA A 130 1.07 4.46 -12.30
C ALA A 130 0.89 3.06 -12.91
N ASN A 131 1.49 2.81 -14.07
CA ASN A 131 1.46 1.50 -14.72
C ASN A 131 2.28 0.46 -13.94
N GLU A 132 3.43 0.84 -13.39
CA GLU A 132 4.27 -0.05 -12.57
C GLU A 132 3.58 -0.40 -11.25
N ASN A 133 3.04 0.60 -10.54
CA ASN A 133 2.24 0.42 -9.33
C ASN A 133 1.07 -0.51 -9.60
N ARG A 134 0.36 -0.33 -10.71
CA ARG A 134 -0.74 -1.21 -11.10
C ARG A 134 -0.29 -2.65 -11.25
N LYS A 135 0.78 -2.90 -12.01
CA LYS A 135 1.34 -4.25 -12.19
C LYS A 135 1.76 -4.86 -10.85
N LYS A 136 2.46 -4.10 -10.03
CA LYS A 136 2.95 -4.53 -8.70
C LYS A 136 1.79 -4.88 -7.78
N THR A 137 0.79 -4.00 -7.66
CA THR A 137 -0.38 -4.21 -6.81
C THR A 137 -1.18 -5.44 -7.27
N ILE A 138 -1.39 -5.61 -8.58
CA ILE A 138 -2.04 -6.80 -9.11
C ILE A 138 -1.23 -8.05 -8.79
N GLY A 139 0.08 -8.05 -9.00
CA GLY A 139 0.95 -9.18 -8.67
C GLY A 139 0.86 -9.59 -7.21
N LEU A 140 0.95 -8.63 -6.28
CA LEU A 140 0.82 -8.87 -4.84
C LEU A 140 -0.57 -9.43 -4.46
N LEU A 141 -1.63 -8.94 -5.10
CA LEU A 141 -2.99 -9.45 -4.89
C LEU A 141 -3.14 -10.87 -5.44
N VAL A 142 -2.59 -11.19 -6.61
CA VAL A 142 -2.58 -12.55 -7.16
C VAL A 142 -1.90 -13.51 -6.20
N ASP A 143 -0.71 -13.17 -5.72
CA ASP A 143 0.02 -14.00 -4.74
C ASP A 143 -0.80 -14.21 -3.46
N SER A 144 -1.45 -13.15 -2.98
CA SER A 144 -2.31 -13.22 -1.81
C SER A 144 -3.53 -14.12 -2.02
N LEU A 145 -4.17 -14.04 -3.19
CA LEU A 145 -5.33 -14.86 -3.56
C LEU A 145 -4.95 -16.34 -3.71
N LEU A 146 -3.80 -16.63 -4.32
CA LEU A 146 -3.25 -17.98 -4.43
C LEU A 146 -2.96 -18.57 -3.05
N ASN A 147 -2.33 -17.79 -2.18
CA ASN A 147 -2.04 -18.20 -0.80
C ASN A 147 -3.33 -18.45 0.01
N ALA A 148 -4.35 -17.61 -0.16
CA ALA A 148 -5.66 -17.80 0.45
C ALA A 148 -6.36 -19.07 -0.06
N GLY A 149 -6.36 -19.30 -1.38
CA GLY A 149 -6.92 -20.50 -1.98
C GLY A 149 -6.23 -21.78 -1.49
N LEU A 150 -4.89 -21.77 -1.45
CA LEU A 150 -4.09 -22.89 -0.95
C LEU A 150 -4.36 -23.16 0.54
N TYR A 151 -4.41 -22.11 1.35
CA TYR A 151 -4.72 -22.22 2.78
C TYR A 151 -6.08 -22.89 3.02
N LEU A 152 -7.13 -22.45 2.32
CA LEU A 152 -8.45 -23.03 2.46
C LEU A 152 -8.54 -24.46 1.92
N ALA A 153 -7.82 -24.78 0.84
CA ALA A 153 -7.77 -26.13 0.29
C ALA A 153 -7.06 -27.10 1.26
N ALA A 154 -5.93 -26.69 1.82
CA ALA A 154 -5.20 -27.49 2.82
C ALA A 154 -6.04 -27.72 4.08
N LYS A 155 -6.76 -26.70 4.55
CA LYS A 155 -7.69 -26.81 5.69
C LYS A 155 -8.79 -27.84 5.41
N GLU A 156 -9.34 -27.86 4.21
CA GLU A 156 -10.38 -28.83 3.81
C GLU A 156 -9.84 -30.27 3.71
N LEU A 157 -8.60 -30.42 3.25
CA LEU A 157 -7.92 -31.72 3.16
C LEU A 157 -7.33 -32.20 4.49
N GLY A 158 -7.40 -31.40 5.56
CA GLY A 158 -6.80 -31.72 6.86
C GLY A 158 -5.26 -31.68 6.87
N VAL A 159 -4.64 -30.99 5.91
CA VAL A 159 -3.19 -30.87 5.80
C VAL A 159 -2.70 -29.69 6.64
N PRO A 160 -1.63 -29.83 7.45
CA PRO A 160 -1.07 -28.72 8.20
C PRO A 160 -0.63 -27.57 7.28
N THR A 161 -1.10 -26.35 7.56
CA THR A 161 -0.65 -25.14 6.87
C THR A 161 0.36 -24.39 7.72
N ASN A 162 1.49 -24.01 7.12
CA ASN A 162 2.44 -23.10 7.78
C ASN A 162 1.93 -21.65 7.83
N SER A 163 0.87 -21.34 7.09
CA SER A 163 0.20 -20.04 7.14
C SER A 163 -0.58 -19.93 8.44
N LYS A 164 -0.11 -19.09 9.36
CA LYS A 164 -0.96 -18.59 10.45
C LYS A 164 -2.08 -17.76 9.82
N ASP A 165 -3.28 -17.89 10.36
CA ASP A 165 -4.35 -16.95 10.06
C ASP A 165 -3.92 -15.58 10.60
N ASP A 166 -3.36 -14.76 9.72
CA ASP A 166 -3.01 -13.38 10.01
C ASP A 166 -4.06 -12.46 9.37
N LYS A 167 -4.22 -11.26 9.92
CA LYS A 167 -5.23 -10.26 9.54
C LYS A 167 -5.28 -10.03 8.03
N SER A 168 -4.13 -10.05 7.36
CA SER A 168 -4.02 -9.89 5.89
C SER A 168 -4.71 -11.01 5.11
N LEU A 169 -4.61 -12.26 5.57
CA LEU A 169 -5.24 -13.41 4.92
C LEU A 169 -6.76 -13.38 5.08
N SER A 170 -7.22 -13.14 6.30
CA SER A 170 -8.63 -12.95 6.63
C SER A 170 -9.25 -11.80 5.81
N TYR A 171 -8.53 -10.69 5.64
CA TYR A 171 -8.97 -9.58 4.80
C TYR A 171 -9.14 -9.98 3.33
N ILE A 172 -8.16 -10.66 2.73
CA ILE A 172 -8.22 -11.08 1.33
C ILE A 172 -9.38 -12.06 1.08
N ILE A 173 -9.60 -13.00 2.00
CA ILE A 173 -10.72 -13.95 1.92
C ILE A 173 -12.06 -13.21 1.93
N ALA A 174 -12.22 -12.20 2.79
CA ALA A 174 -13.44 -11.42 2.88
C ALA A 174 -13.63 -10.47 1.68
N ALA A 175 -12.55 -9.87 1.18
CA ALA A 175 -12.59 -8.90 0.09
C ALA A 175 -12.83 -9.55 -1.29
N TYR A 176 -12.32 -10.76 -1.51
CA TYR A 176 -12.37 -11.43 -2.81
C TYR A 176 -12.84 -12.90 -2.73
N PRO A 177 -14.02 -13.18 -2.14
CA PRO A 177 -14.44 -14.55 -1.84
C PRO A 177 -14.53 -15.45 -3.08
N GLU A 178 -15.01 -14.91 -4.20
CA GLU A 178 -15.16 -15.68 -5.46
C GLU A 178 -13.80 -16.05 -6.08
N LEU A 179 -12.83 -15.15 -6.04
CA LEU A 179 -11.49 -15.37 -6.60
C LEU A 179 -10.68 -16.34 -5.73
N VAL A 180 -10.85 -16.24 -4.41
CA VAL A 180 -10.27 -17.19 -3.45
C VAL A 180 -10.90 -18.58 -3.62
N ASP A 181 -12.23 -18.67 -3.76
CA ASP A 181 -12.90 -19.95 -4.01
C ASP A 181 -12.47 -20.58 -5.34
N PHE A 182 -12.31 -19.77 -6.40
CA PHE A 182 -11.76 -20.23 -7.67
C PHE A 182 -10.37 -20.86 -7.48
N SER A 183 -9.44 -20.16 -6.81
CA SER A 183 -8.11 -20.69 -6.52
C SER A 183 -8.16 -21.99 -5.70
N LYS A 184 -8.98 -22.00 -4.63
CA LYS A 184 -9.20 -23.17 -3.76
C LYS A 184 -9.69 -24.38 -4.56
N ARG A 185 -10.73 -24.24 -5.39
CA ARG A 185 -11.28 -25.34 -6.19
C ARG A 185 -10.25 -25.95 -7.14
N HIS A 186 -9.39 -25.12 -7.72
CA HIS A 186 -8.30 -25.59 -8.56
C HIS A 186 -7.26 -26.41 -7.77
N TYR A 187 -6.89 -26.00 -6.55
CA TYR A 187 -6.01 -26.80 -5.69
C TYR A 187 -6.66 -28.12 -5.24
N LEU A 188 -7.96 -28.13 -4.96
CA LEU A 188 -8.69 -29.35 -4.57
C LEU A 188 -8.85 -30.33 -5.72
N GLY A 189 -9.24 -29.86 -6.91
CA GLY A 189 -9.40 -30.70 -8.10
C GLY A 189 -8.10 -31.41 -8.50
N ARG A 190 -6.95 -30.78 -8.25
CA ARG A 190 -5.63 -31.38 -8.45
C ARG A 190 -5.33 -32.53 -7.48
N ASN A 191 -5.76 -32.42 -6.22
CA ASN A 191 -5.57 -33.47 -5.22
C ASN A 191 -6.53 -34.67 -5.41
N GLN A 192 -7.58 -34.53 -6.22
CA GLN A 192 -8.50 -35.63 -6.55
C GLN A 192 -8.06 -36.43 -7.78
N MET A 193 -7.10 -35.93 -8.56
CA MET A 193 -6.55 -36.60 -9.75
C MET A 193 -5.23 -37.35 -9.50
N ASN A 194 -4.67 -37.23 -8.29
CA ASN A 194 -3.51 -37.99 -7.80
C ASN A 194 -3.96 -39.00 -6.75
#